data_AF-A0AAV4HPC9-F1
#
_entry.id   AF-A0AAV4HPC9-F1
#
_cell.length_a   1.000
_cell.length_b   1.000
_cell.length_c   1.000
_cell.angle_alpha   90.00
_cell.angle_beta   90.00
_cell.angle_gamma   90.00
#
_symmetry.space_group_name_H-M   'P 1'
#
loop_
_entity.id
_entity.type
_entity.pdbx_description
1 polymer ?
#
loop_
_entity_poly.entity_id
_entity_poly.type
_entity_poly.pdbx_seq_one_letter_code
_entity_poly.pdbx_strand_id
1 'polypeptide(L)'
;MYTIWIRRNKISEERLLRLYKALILPILLYNSGTWATTKTIFEKLNRKQIRNLLGIKWTDKISNEELYRRTKSQPTTLLITTSRWNLFGHILRRPIDIPANLAMKAYFDPSNKLQRKTPHKPPKTP
;
A
#
# COMPACT_ATOMS: atom_id res chain seq x y z
N MET A 1 -3.43 12.92 20.15
CA MET A 1 -4.33 11.88 19.60
C MET A 1 -3.69 10.50 19.68
N TYR A 2 -3.71 9.83 20.85
CA TYR A 2 -3.07 8.49 21.01
C TYR A 2 -3.89 7.52 21.89
N THR A 3 -5.02 7.96 22.45
CA THR A 3 -5.72 7.27 23.54
C THR A 3 -6.63 6.13 23.09
N ILE A 4 -7.07 6.11 21.83
CA ILE A 4 -7.99 5.09 21.30
C ILE A 4 -7.29 3.74 21.19
N TRP A 5 -6.01 3.75 20.79
CA TRP A 5 -5.18 2.55 20.64
C TRP A 5 -4.76 1.92 21.97
N ILE A 6 -4.72 2.73 23.05
CA ILE A 6 -4.34 2.30 24.40
C ILE A 6 -5.50 1.57 25.10
N ARG A 7 -6.77 1.88 24.77
CA ARG A 7 -7.97 1.25 25.36
C ARG A 7 -8.46 0.03 24.57
N ARG A 8 -7.56 -0.84 24.15
CA ARG A 8 -7.87 -2.07 23.38
C ARG A 8 -8.89 -2.98 24.09
N ASN A 9 -8.78 -3.14 25.41
CA ASN A 9 -9.67 -4.03 26.18
C ASN A 9 -11.14 -3.58 26.24
N LYS A 10 -11.47 -2.37 25.78
CA LYS A 10 -12.84 -1.84 25.80
C LYS A 10 -13.54 -1.82 24.44
N ILE A 11 -12.84 -2.18 23.35
CA ILE A 11 -13.36 -2.09 21.99
C ILE A 11 -13.26 -3.47 21.34
N SER A 12 -14.35 -3.94 20.74
CA SER A 12 -14.34 -5.22 20.02
C SER A 12 -13.39 -5.16 18.81
N GLU A 13 -12.78 -6.30 18.50
CA GLU A 13 -11.86 -6.44 17.35
C GLU A 13 -12.51 -6.00 16.04
N GLU A 14 -13.80 -6.27 15.87
CA GLU A 14 -14.55 -5.87 14.69
C GLU A 14 -14.65 -4.34 14.54
N ARG A 15 -14.91 -3.60 15.63
CA ARG A 15 -14.99 -2.13 15.60
C ARG A 15 -13.63 -1.51 15.29
N LEU A 16 -12.56 -2.08 15.86
CA LEU A 16 -11.18 -1.70 15.57
C LEU A 16 -10.84 -1.93 14.09
N LEU A 17 -11.24 -3.07 13.52
CA LEU A 17 -11.05 -3.36 12.10
C LEU A 17 -11.85 -2.43 11.19
N ARG A 18 -13.09 -2.09 11.56
CA ARG A 18 -13.90 -1.10 10.84
C ARG A 18 -13.23 0.28 10.86
N LEU A 19 -12.69 0.69 12.01
CA LEU A 19 -11.96 1.96 12.14
C LEU A 19 -10.68 1.95 11.29
N TYR A 20 -9.93 0.84 11.28
CA TYR A 20 -8.76 0.66 10.43
C TYR A 20 -9.11 0.81 8.94
N LYS A 21 -10.18 0.14 8.49
CA LYS A 21 -10.68 0.22 7.11
C LYS A 21 -11.16 1.64 6.75
N ALA A 22 -11.70 2.39 7.70
CA ALA A 22 -12.18 3.75 7.45
C ALA A 22 -11.06 4.79 7.42
N LEU A 23 -10.06 4.68 8.30
CA LEU A 23 -9.04 5.73 8.48
C LEU A 23 -7.71 5.40 7.81
N ILE A 24 -7.20 4.18 8.01
CA ILE A 24 -5.83 3.83 7.62
C ILE A 24 -5.78 3.30 6.19
N LEU A 25 -6.77 2.49 5.81
CA LEU A 25 -6.84 1.90 4.47
C LEU A 25 -6.84 2.95 3.34
N PRO A 26 -7.64 4.03 3.36
CA PRO A 26 -7.61 5.03 2.27
C PRO A 26 -6.25 5.75 2.17
N ILE A 27 -5.60 6.04 3.30
CA ILE A 27 -4.25 6.64 3.32
C ILE A 27 -3.24 5.67 2.69
N LEU A 28 -3.31 4.40 3.06
CA LEU A 28 -2.46 3.35 2.50
C LEU A 28 -2.65 3.20 0.99
N LEU A 29 -3.90 3.23 0.52
CA LEU A 29 -4.25 3.13 -0.89
C LEU A 29 -3.77 4.34 -1.69
N TYR A 30 -3.95 5.55 -1.16
CA TYR A 30 -3.44 6.77 -1.79
C TYR A 30 -1.92 6.72 -1.96
N ASN A 31 -1.20 6.41 -0.87
CA ASN A 31 0.26 6.25 -0.89
C ASN A 31 0.72 5.14 -1.84
N SER A 32 -0.11 4.11 -2.06
CA SER A 32 0.21 3.01 -2.99
C SER A 32 0.18 3.38 -4.47
N GLY A 33 -0.52 4.47 -4.81
CA GLY A 33 -0.53 5.05 -6.14
C GLY A 33 0.63 6.02 -6.37
N THR A 34 1.03 6.78 -5.34
CA THR A 34 2.07 7.81 -5.45
C THR A 34 3.49 7.25 -5.30
N TRP A 35 3.68 6.16 -4.56
CA TRP A 35 5.01 5.58 -4.32
C TRP A 35 5.27 4.39 -5.24
N ALA A 36 6.49 4.32 -5.79
CA ALA A 36 7.01 3.19 -6.56
C ALA A 36 7.34 1.97 -5.66
N THR A 37 6.39 1.54 -4.84
CA THR A 37 6.56 0.44 -3.89
C THR A 37 5.89 -0.83 -4.40
N THR A 38 6.53 -1.98 -4.14
CA THR A 38 6.04 -3.30 -4.57
C THR A 38 4.82 -3.72 -3.75
N LYS A 39 3.90 -4.46 -4.36
CA LYS A 39 2.71 -5.06 -3.70
C LYS A 39 3.08 -5.75 -2.38
N THR A 40 4.20 -6.46 -2.36
CA THR A 40 4.74 -7.17 -1.20
C THR A 40 5.02 -6.28 0.00
N ILE A 41 5.46 -5.04 -0.22
CA ILE A 41 5.75 -4.07 0.86
C ILE A 41 4.46 -3.64 1.53
N PHE A 42 3.44 -3.29 0.73
CA PHE A 42 2.14 -2.91 1.25
C PHE A 42 1.47 -4.02 2.03
N GLU A 43 1.53 -5.25 1.54
CA GLU A 43 0.95 -6.36 2.28
C GLU A 43 1.70 -6.60 3.60
N LYS A 44 3.03 -6.49 3.62
CA LYS A 44 3.83 -6.58 4.86
C LYS A 44 3.41 -5.48 5.85
N LEU A 45 3.24 -4.25 5.37
CA LEU A 45 2.82 -3.12 6.20
C LEU A 45 1.40 -3.31 6.73
N ASN A 46 0.45 -3.69 5.88
CA ASN A 46 -0.93 -4.00 6.26
C ASN A 46 -0.98 -5.10 7.33
N ARG A 47 -0.26 -6.22 7.13
CA ARG A 47 -0.16 -7.29 8.13
C ARG A 47 0.43 -6.80 9.44
N LYS A 48 1.50 -5.99 9.41
CA LYS A 48 2.13 -5.43 10.62
C LYS A 48 1.16 -4.53 11.39
N GLN A 49 0.42 -3.67 10.68
CA GLN A 49 -0.56 -2.77 11.28
C GLN A 49 -1.74 -3.52 11.89
N ILE A 50 -2.28 -4.52 11.18
CA ILE A 50 -3.37 -5.36 11.70
C ILE A 50 -2.92 -6.14 12.94
N ARG A 51 -1.72 -6.72 12.93
CA ARG A 51 -1.18 -7.41 14.12
C ARG A 51 -1.01 -6.45 15.30
N ASN A 52 -0.59 -5.21 15.05
CA ASN A 52 -0.49 -4.20 16.09
C ASN A 52 -1.87 -3.75 16.61
N LEU A 53 -2.86 -3.60 15.72
CA LEU A 53 -4.26 -3.29 16.06
C LEU A 53 -4.88 -4.40 16.93
N LEU A 54 -4.65 -5.65 16.55
CA LEU A 54 -5.03 -6.84 17.31
C LEU A 54 -4.03 -7.15 18.43
N GLY A 55 -3.08 -6.26 18.73
CA GLY A 55 -1.95 -6.41 19.66
C GLY A 55 -1.45 -7.85 19.84
N ILE A 56 -1.23 -8.53 18.72
CA ILE A 56 -0.62 -9.85 18.62
C ILE A 56 0.86 -9.61 18.85
N LYS A 57 1.40 -10.13 19.95
CA LYS A 57 2.82 -10.01 20.24
C LYS A 57 3.60 -10.99 19.36
N TRP A 58 4.90 -10.75 19.20
CA TRP A 58 5.76 -11.67 18.45
C TRP A 58 5.80 -13.07 19.10
N THR A 59 5.54 -13.16 20.41
CA THR A 59 5.42 -14.39 21.18
C THR A 59 4.21 -15.23 20.79
N ASP A 60 3.17 -14.60 20.25
CA ASP A 60 1.94 -15.27 19.83
C ASP A 60 2.15 -15.83 18.41
N LYS A 61 2.40 -17.14 18.31
CA LYS A 61 2.54 -17.85 17.03
C LYS A 61 1.20 -17.97 16.30
N ILE A 62 0.78 -16.90 15.63
CA ILE A 62 -0.41 -16.86 14.77
C ILE A 62 0.01 -16.94 13.31
N SER A 63 -0.50 -17.93 12.58
CA SER A 63 -0.31 -18.08 11.14
C SER A 63 -0.94 -16.91 10.36
N ASN A 64 -0.44 -16.65 9.15
CA ASN A 64 -1.01 -15.59 8.31
C ASN A 64 -2.46 -15.91 7.90
N GLU A 65 -2.78 -17.19 7.69
CA GLU A 65 -4.12 -17.66 7.35
C GLU A 65 -5.12 -17.38 8.48
N GLU A 66 -4.75 -17.67 9.72
CA GLU A 66 -5.60 -17.39 10.88
C GLU A 66 -5.84 -15.89 11.05
N LEU A 67 -4.83 -15.05 10.77
CA LEU A 67 -4.97 -13.60 10.79
C LEU A 67 -6.01 -13.12 9.77
N TYR A 68 -5.97 -13.66 8.54
CA TYR A 68 -6.95 -13.29 7.49
C TYR A 68 -8.35 -13.84 7.80
N ARG A 69 -8.45 -15.05 8.36
CA ARG A 69 -9.72 -15.64 8.80
C ARG A 69 -10.40 -14.77 9.86
N ARG A 70 -9.67 -14.32 10.88
CA ARG A 70 -10.18 -13.43 11.94
C ARG A 70 -10.59 -12.07 11.43
N THR A 71 -9.80 -11.49 10.52
CA THR A 71 -10.08 -10.14 10.01
C THR A 71 -11.14 -10.10 8.92
N LYS A 72 -11.61 -11.26 8.44
CA LYS A 72 -12.50 -11.42 7.28
C LYS A 72 -12.07 -10.51 6.11
N SER A 73 -10.77 -10.27 5.99
CA SER A 73 -10.23 -9.25 5.10
C SER A 73 -9.53 -9.93 3.94
N GLN A 74 -9.88 -9.49 2.74
CA GLN A 74 -9.29 -9.94 1.50
C GLN A 74 -7.83 -9.45 1.39
N PRO A 75 -7.00 -10.10 0.56
CA PRO A 75 -5.67 -9.60 0.23
C PRO A 75 -5.75 -8.14 -0.26
N THR A 76 -5.04 -7.24 0.40
CA THR A 76 -5.00 -5.80 0.06
C THR A 76 -4.49 -5.55 -1.36
N THR A 77 -3.88 -6.56 -1.98
CA THR A 77 -3.40 -6.54 -3.37
C THR A 77 -4.48 -6.15 -4.38
N LEU A 78 -5.72 -6.60 -4.22
CA LEU A 78 -6.80 -6.21 -5.14
C LEU A 78 -7.09 -4.72 -5.03
N LEU A 79 -7.26 -4.22 -3.79
CA LEU A 79 -7.54 -2.81 -3.52
C LEU A 79 -6.43 -1.88 -4.01
N ILE A 80 -5.17 -2.28 -3.85
CA ILE A 80 -4.00 -1.54 -4.37
C ILE A 80 -4.04 -1.49 -5.90
N THR A 81 -4.33 -2.62 -6.53
CA THR A 81 -4.40 -2.70 -8.00
C THR A 81 -5.53 -1.80 -8.52
N THR A 82 -6.72 -1.86 -7.92
CA THR A 82 -7.84 -0.98 -8.25
C THR A 82 -7.50 0.49 -8.02
N SER A 83 -6.83 0.84 -6.92
CA SER A 83 -6.44 2.22 -6.63
C SER A 83 -5.44 2.77 -7.65
N ARG A 84 -4.48 1.95 -8.08
CA ARG A 84 -3.53 2.30 -9.16
C ARG A 84 -4.23 2.51 -10.48
N TRP A 85 -5.17 1.63 -10.84
CA TRP A 85 -5.97 1.80 -12.06
C TRP A 85 -6.85 3.04 -12.00
N ASN A 86 -7.43 3.36 -10.85
CA ASN A 86 -8.21 4.59 -10.67
C ASN A 86 -7.35 5.85 -10.83
N LEU A 87 -6.14 5.86 -10.26
CA LEU A 87 -5.19 6.97 -10.43
C LEU A 87 -4.75 7.10 -11.90
N PHE A 88 -4.41 5.98 -12.54
CA PHE A 88 -4.04 5.95 -13.95
C PHE A 88 -5.18 6.46 -14.84
N GLY A 89 -6.40 5.98 -14.63
CA GLY A 89 -7.58 6.46 -15.34
C GLY A 89 -7.88 7.94 -15.09
N HIS A 90 -7.59 8.45 -13.89
CA HIS A 90 -7.68 9.89 -13.60
C HIS A 90 -6.67 10.70 -14.41
N ILE A 91 -5.41 10.23 -14.52
CA ILE A 91 -4.38 10.86 -15.35
C ILE A 91 -4.80 10.87 -16.82
N LEU A 92 -5.34 9.77 -17.34
CA LEU A 92 -5.78 9.66 -18.73
C LEU A 92 -6.99 10.55 -19.07
N ARG A 93 -7.85 10.85 -18.09
CA ARG A 93 -9.02 11.75 -18.26
C ARG A 93 -8.65 13.23 -18.22
N ARG A 94 -7.43 13.56 -17.78
CA ARG A 94 -6.93 14.94 -17.71
C ARG A 94 -6.31 15.35 -19.06
N PRO A 95 -6.25 16.66 -19.36
CA PRO A 95 -5.73 17.13 -20.64
C PRO A 95 -4.25 16.73 -20.83
N ILE A 96 -3.83 16.70 -22.09
CA ILE A 96 -2.57 16.10 -22.53
C ILE A 96 -1.33 16.90 -22.13
N ASP A 97 -1.53 18.16 -21.76
CA ASP A 97 -0.54 19.14 -21.35
C ASP A 97 -0.02 18.92 -19.92
N ILE A 98 -0.69 18.07 -19.14
CA ILE A 98 -0.26 17.79 -17.76
C ILE A 98 1.12 17.11 -17.75
N PRO A 99 1.99 17.45 -16.78
CA PRO A 99 3.33 16.87 -16.66
C PRO A 99 3.33 15.34 -16.60
N ALA A 100 2.32 14.74 -15.98
CA ALA A 100 2.20 13.29 -15.86
C ALA A 100 1.98 12.59 -17.22
N ASN A 101 1.23 13.21 -18.13
CA ASN A 101 0.93 12.65 -19.44
C ASN A 101 2.11 12.87 -20.39
N LEU A 102 2.76 14.03 -20.32
CA LEU A 102 4.03 14.29 -21.00
C LEU A 102 5.13 13.29 -20.57
N ALA A 103 5.28 13.06 -19.26
CA ALA A 103 6.22 12.07 -18.74
C ALA A 103 5.87 10.64 -19.20
N MET A 104 4.59 10.29 -19.25
CA MET A 104 4.12 9.00 -19.77
C MET A 104 4.47 8.83 -21.25
N LYS A 105 4.19 9.84 -22.09
CA LYS A 105 4.58 9.84 -23.51
C LYS A 105 6.07 9.68 -23.69
N ALA A 106 6.88 10.46 -22.97
CA ALA A 106 8.33 10.38 -23.00
C ALA A 106 8.87 9.02 -22.54
N TYR A 107 8.18 8.35 -21.60
CA TYR A 107 8.53 7.00 -21.16
C TYR A 107 8.27 5.96 -22.25
N PHE A 108 7.13 6.03 -22.96
CA PHE A 108 6.77 5.06 -24.01
C PHE A 108 7.38 5.36 -25.37
N ASP A 109 7.98 6.53 -25.56
CA ASP A 109 8.66 6.91 -26.79
C ASP A 109 9.82 5.94 -27.12
N PRO A 110 9.78 5.24 -28.27
CA PRO A 110 10.82 4.30 -28.67
C PRO A 110 12.18 4.97 -28.88
N SER A 111 12.22 6.27 -29.16
CA SER A 111 13.45 7.09 -29.29
C SER A 111 14.24 7.17 -27.98
N ASN A 112 13.54 7.14 -26.85
CA ASN A 112 14.10 7.39 -25.52
C ASN A 112 14.63 6.10 -24.84
N LYS A 113 14.54 4.96 -25.54
CA LYS A 113 15.02 3.65 -25.04
C LYS A 113 16.52 3.63 -24.70
N LEU A 114 17.31 4.50 -25.34
CA LEU A 114 18.76 4.61 -25.12
C LEU A 114 19.15 5.32 -23.81
N GLN A 115 18.23 6.07 -23.18
CA GLN A 115 18.48 6.77 -21.92
C GLN A 115 17.93 6.03 -20.69
N ARG A 116 17.32 4.85 -20.88
CA ARG A 116 16.83 3.98 -19.80
C ARG A 116 17.99 3.30 -19.06
N LYS A 117 18.92 4.07 -18.51
CA LYS A 117 19.90 3.55 -17.56
C LYS A 117 19.14 3.17 -16.28
N THR A 118 19.27 1.90 -15.90
CA THR A 118 18.89 1.40 -14.58
C THR A 118 19.51 2.28 -13.49
N PRO A 119 18.87 2.43 -12.31
CA PRO A 119 19.50 3.07 -11.16
C PRO A 119 20.86 2.41 -10.92
N HIS A 120 21.93 3.20 -10.90
CA HIS A 120 23.28 2.74 -10.62
C HIS A 120 23.27 1.97 -9.30
N LYS A 121 23.49 0.66 -9.34
CA LYS A 121 23.69 -0.15 -8.14
C LYS A 121 25.05 0.25 -7.57
N PRO A 122 25.15 0.84 -6.36
CA PRO A 122 26.44 1.22 -5.83
C PRO A 122 27.31 -0.04 -5.69
N PRO A 123 28.62 0.05 -6.01
CA PRO A 123 29.52 -1.08 -5.91
C PRO A 123 29.51 -1.60 -4.48
N LYS A 124 29.38 -2.92 -4.32
CA LYS A 124 29.62 -3.56 -3.03
C LYS A 124 31.10 -3.38 -2.73
N THR A 125 31.42 -2.59 -1.72
CA THR A 125 32.77 -2.52 -1.17
C THR A 125 33.15 -3.90 -0.61
N PRO A 126 34.42 -4.31 -0.79
CA PRO A 126 34.94 -5.59 -0.31
C PRO A 126 34.89 -5.70 1.22
#